data_AF-B3H026-F1
#
_entry.id   AF-B3H026-F1
#
_cell.length_a   1.000
_cell.length_b   1.000
_cell.length_c   1.000
_cell.angle_alpha   90.00
_cell.angle_beta   90.00
_cell.angle_gamma   90.00
#
_symmetry.space_group_name_H-M   'P 1'
#
loop_
_entity.id
_entity.type
_entity.pdbx_description
1 polymer ?
#
loop_
_entity_poly.entity_id
_entity_poly.type
_entity_poly.pdbx_seq_one_letter_code
_entity_poly.pdbx_strand_id
1 'polypeptide(L)'
;MNPLNPLREQIDQVDQQLIRLFAERLKLVAEVGKVKSEHGIPVYAPERETAMIAARRQEAEKQGVPADLIEDVLRRVMRESYVNENKHGFKTTNPHIHKIVIVGGKGKLGGLFARFLTLSGYRVETLGSQDWEQAEHILSDCDLVIVCVPIVKTLETIERLQPFLTENMILADLTSVKAQPLEKMLEVHSGPVVGLHPMFGPDIASMAKQVVACCHGRFSEKYEWLIEQIKIWGAKIEVIDAHEHDHAMTYIQALRHFSTFTFGLHLSRQSVKLSQLLALSSPIYRLELAMIGRLFAQDGGLYADIISDKPENLAVIESLKETFTSSLDFFKNNDKAGFIQAFEDVHHWFGDYSEQFLKESRILLQQANDNRK
;
A
#
# COMPACT_ATOMS: atom_id res chain seq x y z
N MET A 1 -42.32 -10.21 31.34
CA MET A 1 -41.09 -10.70 30.68
C MET A 1 -41.08 -10.18 29.25
N ASN A 2 -39.93 -9.77 28.72
CA ASN A 2 -39.84 -9.32 27.33
C ASN A 2 -40.04 -10.54 26.41
N PRO A 3 -41.06 -10.56 25.52
CA PRO A 3 -41.35 -11.72 24.66
C PRO A 3 -40.22 -12.07 23.69
N LEU A 4 -39.24 -11.18 23.52
CA LEU A 4 -38.06 -11.42 22.68
C LEU A 4 -36.98 -12.25 23.38
N ASN A 5 -37.03 -12.44 24.69
CA ASN A 5 -35.94 -13.10 25.44
C ASN A 5 -35.66 -14.54 24.97
N PRO A 6 -36.66 -15.42 24.76
CA PRO A 6 -36.39 -16.78 24.28
C PRO A 6 -35.76 -16.82 22.88
N LEU A 7 -36.13 -15.88 22.01
CA LEU A 7 -35.54 -15.76 20.67
C LEU A 7 -34.10 -15.25 20.74
N ARG A 8 -33.81 -14.29 21.64
CA ARG A 8 -32.45 -13.80 21.88
C ARG A 8 -31.53 -14.89 22.41
N GLU A 9 -32.02 -15.72 23.33
CA GLU A 9 -31.25 -16.87 23.83
C GLU A 9 -30.92 -17.88 22.72
N GLN A 10 -31.83 -18.11 21.78
CA GLN A 10 -31.56 -18.95 20.61
C GLN A 10 -30.54 -18.31 19.65
N ILE A 11 -30.62 -16.99 19.43
CA ILE A 11 -29.63 -16.24 18.64
C ILE A 11 -28.25 -16.35 19.30
N ASP A 12 -28.16 -16.17 20.62
CA ASP A 12 -26.90 -16.28 21.37
C ASP A 12 -26.28 -17.68 21.22
N GLN A 13 -27.10 -18.73 21.18
CA GLN A 13 -26.62 -20.10 20.94
C GLN A 13 -26.06 -20.28 19.52
N VAL A 14 -26.71 -19.70 18.50
CA VAL A 14 -26.21 -19.71 17.12
C VAL A 14 -24.91 -18.93 17.00
N ASP A 15 -24.82 -17.76 17.64
CA ASP A 15 -23.60 -16.94 17.65
C ASP A 15 -22.42 -17.66 18.31
N GLN A 16 -22.68 -18.43 19.39
CA GLN A 16 -21.66 -19.29 20.00
C GLN A 16 -21.18 -20.40 19.04
N GLN A 17 -22.06 -20.95 18.21
CA GLN A 17 -21.68 -21.93 17.19
C GLN A 17 -20.80 -21.29 16.10
N LEU A 18 -21.12 -20.06 15.67
CA LEU A 18 -20.29 -19.31 14.73
C LEU A 18 -18.87 -19.10 15.28
N ILE A 19 -18.74 -18.73 16.56
CA ILE A 19 -17.43 -18.57 17.21
C ILE A 19 -16.63 -19.87 17.17
N ARG A 20 -17.26 -21.03 17.44
CA ARG A 20 -16.59 -22.34 17.38
C ARG A 20 -16.11 -22.66 15.96
N LEU A 21 -16.94 -22.40 14.95
CA LEU A 21 -16.58 -22.61 13.53
C LEU A 21 -15.43 -21.69 13.10
N PHE A 22 -15.43 -20.43 13.53
CA PHE A 22 -14.31 -19.53 13.26
C PHE A 22 -13.02 -20.00 13.93
N ALA A 23 -13.09 -20.48 15.18
CA ALA A 23 -11.93 -21.03 15.86
C ALA A 23 -11.37 -22.27 15.14
N GLU A 24 -12.23 -23.17 14.67
CA GLU A 24 -11.83 -24.32 13.86
C GLU A 24 -11.17 -23.88 12.55
N ARG A 25 -11.78 -22.92 11.83
CA ARG A 25 -11.20 -22.38 10.60
C ARG A 25 -9.82 -21.75 10.84
N LEU A 26 -9.62 -21.04 11.95
CA LEU A 26 -8.32 -20.46 12.29
C LEU A 26 -7.25 -21.52 12.57
N LYS A 27 -7.61 -22.68 13.14
CA LYS A 27 -6.70 -23.83 13.28
C LYS A 27 -6.28 -24.37 11.92
N LEU A 28 -7.23 -24.57 11.00
CA LEU A 28 -6.95 -25.01 9.63
C LEU A 28 -6.08 -24.00 8.87
N VAL A 29 -6.32 -22.70 9.06
CA VAL A 29 -5.47 -21.64 8.47
C VAL A 29 -4.05 -21.70 9.01
N ALA A 30 -3.85 -21.99 10.31
CA ALA A 30 -2.52 -22.16 10.87
C ALA A 30 -1.78 -23.36 10.25
N GLU A 31 -2.47 -24.47 10.02
CA GLU A 31 -1.92 -25.64 9.31
C GLU A 31 -1.58 -25.30 7.85
N VAL A 32 -2.48 -24.61 7.15
CA VAL A 32 -2.22 -24.10 5.79
C VAL A 32 -1.01 -23.17 5.77
N GLY A 33 -0.87 -22.29 6.76
CA GLY A 33 0.29 -21.40 6.89
C GLY A 33 1.62 -22.16 7.02
N LYS A 34 1.65 -23.24 7.79
CA LYS A 34 2.83 -24.12 7.89
C LYS A 34 3.16 -24.76 6.54
N VAL A 35 2.17 -25.36 5.88
CA VAL A 35 2.37 -25.99 4.56
C VAL A 35 2.83 -24.98 3.51
N LYS A 36 2.22 -23.80 3.47
CA LYS A 36 2.62 -22.70 2.58
C LYS A 36 4.05 -22.24 2.84
N SER A 37 4.43 -22.09 4.11
CA SER A 37 5.78 -21.71 4.51
C SER A 37 6.82 -22.77 4.11
N GLU A 38 6.53 -24.06 4.29
CA GLU A 38 7.42 -25.14 3.87
C GLU A 38 7.59 -25.20 2.34
N HIS A 39 6.50 -25.01 1.59
CA HIS A 39 6.52 -25.19 0.14
C HIS A 39 6.81 -23.89 -0.63
N GLY A 40 6.67 -22.72 -0.01
CA GLY A 40 6.87 -21.41 -0.64
C GLY A 40 5.66 -20.96 -1.43
N ILE A 41 4.47 -21.39 -1.03
CA ILE A 41 3.22 -21.03 -1.70
C ILE A 41 2.84 -19.61 -1.24
N PRO A 42 2.54 -18.68 -2.15
CA PRO A 42 2.15 -17.32 -1.80
C PRO A 42 0.98 -17.25 -0.83
N VAL A 43 1.02 -16.27 0.08
CA VAL A 43 -0.09 -15.98 1.00
C VAL A 43 -1.37 -15.66 0.23
N TYR A 44 -1.24 -14.86 -0.83
CA TYR A 44 -2.35 -14.38 -1.65
C TYR A 44 -2.53 -15.23 -2.91
N ALA A 45 -3.74 -15.77 -3.11
CA ALA A 45 -4.09 -16.62 -4.25
C ALA A 45 -5.41 -16.17 -4.92
N PRO A 46 -5.37 -15.14 -5.79
CA PRO A 46 -6.57 -14.45 -6.30
C PRO A 46 -7.62 -15.36 -6.94
N GLU A 47 -7.19 -16.28 -7.80
CA GLU A 47 -8.09 -17.19 -8.52
C GLU A 47 -8.81 -18.14 -7.56
N ARG A 48 -8.08 -18.68 -6.58
CA ARG A 48 -8.63 -19.58 -5.56
C ARG A 48 -9.66 -18.87 -4.70
N GLU A 49 -9.38 -17.63 -4.31
CA GLU A 49 -10.29 -16.79 -3.54
C GLU A 49 -11.57 -16.49 -4.31
N THR A 50 -11.46 -16.04 -5.55
CA THR A 50 -12.60 -15.73 -6.42
C THR A 50 -13.48 -16.97 -6.63
N ALA A 51 -12.88 -18.12 -6.95
CA ALA A 51 -13.61 -19.37 -7.14
C ALA A 51 -14.30 -19.84 -5.85
N MET A 52 -13.63 -19.72 -4.69
CA MET A 52 -14.22 -20.08 -3.40
C MET A 52 -15.40 -19.16 -3.06
N ILE A 53 -15.26 -17.83 -3.23
CA ILE A 53 -16.35 -16.88 -2.94
C ILE A 53 -17.54 -17.17 -3.85
N ALA A 54 -17.33 -17.31 -5.16
CA ALA A 54 -18.40 -17.59 -6.11
C ALA A 54 -19.17 -18.88 -5.74
N ALA A 55 -18.45 -19.95 -5.40
CA ALA A 55 -19.07 -21.20 -4.98
C ALA A 55 -19.86 -21.08 -3.66
N ARG A 56 -19.35 -20.32 -2.69
CA ARG A 56 -20.03 -20.12 -1.40
C ARG A 56 -21.24 -19.19 -1.51
N ARG A 57 -21.22 -18.20 -2.41
CA ARG A 57 -22.38 -17.35 -2.74
C ARG A 57 -23.54 -18.20 -3.27
N GLN A 58 -23.28 -19.06 -4.26
CA GLN A 58 -24.30 -19.94 -4.82
C GLN A 58 -24.88 -20.91 -3.78
N GLU A 59 -24.04 -21.42 -2.88
CA GLU A 59 -24.50 -22.30 -1.80
C GLU A 59 -25.38 -21.55 -0.78
N ALA A 60 -25.00 -20.32 -0.42
CA ALA A 60 -25.79 -19.49 0.49
C ALA A 60 -27.18 -19.18 -0.07
N GLU A 61 -27.27 -18.82 -1.35
CA GLU A 61 -28.55 -18.53 -2.01
C GLU A 61 -29.51 -19.72 -1.97
N LYS A 62 -29.00 -20.95 -2.19
CA LYS A 62 -29.80 -22.19 -2.10
C LYS A 62 -30.38 -22.44 -0.71
N GLN A 63 -29.73 -21.91 0.33
CA GLN A 63 -30.15 -22.05 1.73
C GLN A 63 -30.93 -20.83 2.24
N GLY A 64 -31.26 -19.88 1.36
CA GLY A 64 -31.97 -18.64 1.74
C GLY A 64 -31.09 -17.63 2.50
N VAL A 65 -29.76 -17.80 2.48
CA VAL A 65 -28.80 -16.85 3.04
C VAL A 65 -28.38 -15.86 1.95
N PRO A 66 -28.42 -14.54 2.20
CA PRO A 66 -27.98 -13.56 1.21
C PRO A 66 -26.52 -13.77 0.78
N ALA A 67 -26.26 -13.76 -0.53
CA ALA A 67 -24.93 -13.97 -1.09
C ALA A 67 -23.91 -12.93 -0.61
N ASP A 68 -24.32 -11.68 -0.45
CA ASP A 68 -23.44 -10.59 0.00
C ASP A 68 -23.04 -10.77 1.47
N LEU A 69 -23.94 -11.26 2.32
CA LEU A 69 -23.65 -11.55 3.73
C LEU A 69 -22.53 -12.61 3.85
N ILE A 70 -22.64 -13.73 3.14
CA ILE A 70 -21.64 -14.78 3.23
C ILE A 70 -20.30 -14.32 2.64
N GLU A 71 -20.32 -13.52 1.57
CA GLU A 71 -19.11 -12.94 1.00
C GLU A 71 -18.40 -12.02 1.99
N ASP A 72 -19.13 -11.14 2.66
CA ASP A 72 -18.57 -10.21 3.65
C ASP A 72 -17.91 -10.95 4.83
N VAL A 73 -18.59 -11.97 5.36
CA VAL A 73 -18.05 -12.84 6.42
C VAL A 73 -16.79 -13.54 5.94
N LEU A 74 -16.81 -14.17 4.77
CA LEU A 74 -15.65 -14.88 4.23
C LEU A 74 -14.48 -13.95 3.98
N ARG A 75 -14.70 -12.78 3.38
CA ARG A 75 -13.65 -11.77 3.16
C ARG A 75 -13.05 -11.29 4.47
N ARG A 76 -13.86 -11.05 5.51
CA ARG A 76 -13.35 -10.64 6.84
C ARG A 76 -12.49 -11.73 7.49
N VAL A 77 -12.92 -12.98 7.42
CA VAL A 77 -12.19 -14.11 8.02
C VAL A 77 -10.95 -14.46 7.21
N MET A 78 -10.96 -14.27 5.88
CA MET A 78 -9.76 -14.37 5.03
C MET A 78 -8.72 -13.31 5.35
N ARG A 79 -9.13 -12.05 5.58
CA ARG A 79 -8.20 -10.99 6.03
C ARG A 79 -7.49 -11.39 7.34
N GLU A 80 -8.22 -11.97 8.28
CA GLU A 80 -7.65 -12.52 9.52
C GLU A 80 -6.66 -13.66 9.23
N SER A 81 -6.91 -14.43 8.18
CA SER A 81 -6.08 -15.56 7.79
C SER A 81 -4.69 -15.11 7.35
N TYR A 82 -4.59 -14.08 6.49
CA TYR A 82 -3.28 -13.56 6.06
C TYR A 82 -2.44 -13.05 7.24
N VAL A 83 -3.07 -12.38 8.20
CA VAL A 83 -2.37 -11.87 9.40
C VAL A 83 -1.89 -13.01 10.29
N ASN A 84 -2.69 -14.08 10.41
CA ASN A 84 -2.31 -15.25 11.22
C ASN A 84 -1.25 -16.12 10.52
N GLU A 85 -1.22 -16.17 9.19
CA GLU A 85 -0.17 -16.84 8.40
C GLU A 85 1.21 -16.21 8.69
N ASN A 86 1.30 -14.88 8.84
CA ASN A 86 2.55 -14.19 9.21
C ASN A 86 3.21 -14.70 10.50
N LYS A 87 2.46 -15.36 11.41
CA LYS A 87 2.99 -15.88 12.69
C LYS A 87 3.84 -17.14 12.53
N HIS A 88 3.73 -17.84 11.40
CA HIS A 88 4.42 -19.11 11.17
C HIS A 88 5.72 -18.92 10.36
N GLY A 89 6.11 -17.67 10.09
CA GLY A 89 7.22 -17.34 9.21
C GLY A 89 6.90 -17.59 7.74
N PHE A 90 7.83 -17.22 6.87
CA PHE A 90 7.76 -17.43 5.42
C PHE A 90 8.93 -18.30 4.96
N LYS A 91 8.77 -18.98 3.82
CA LYS A 91 9.89 -19.67 3.18
C LYS A 91 11.02 -18.69 2.89
N THR A 92 12.24 -19.08 3.24
CA THR A 92 13.47 -18.45 2.76
C THR A 92 13.67 -18.83 1.30
N THR A 93 13.46 -17.90 0.36
CA THR A 93 13.63 -18.17 -1.07
C THR A 93 15.09 -18.42 -1.45
N ASN A 94 16.05 -17.77 -0.77
CA ASN A 94 17.47 -17.97 -1.00
C ASN A 94 18.25 -18.18 0.33
N PRO A 95 18.49 -19.44 0.74
CA PRO A 95 19.23 -19.75 1.96
C PRO A 95 20.71 -19.31 1.98
N HIS A 96 21.27 -18.90 0.84
CA HIS A 96 22.65 -18.42 0.74
C HIS A 96 22.80 -16.94 1.13
N ILE A 97 21.69 -16.23 1.35
CA ILE A 97 21.72 -14.87 1.88
C ILE A 97 21.86 -14.94 3.39
N HIS A 98 23.04 -14.61 3.87
CA HIS A 98 23.45 -14.72 5.26
C HIS A 98 23.24 -13.43 6.05
N LYS A 99 23.31 -12.26 5.39
CA LYS A 99 23.15 -10.97 6.05
C LYS A 99 22.54 -9.91 5.13
N ILE A 100 21.49 -9.26 5.62
CA ILE A 100 20.84 -8.12 4.97
C ILE A 100 21.01 -6.89 5.86
N VAL A 101 21.45 -5.76 5.30
CA VAL A 101 21.53 -4.49 6.02
C VAL A 101 20.49 -3.53 5.46
N ILE A 102 19.64 -2.98 6.33
CA ILE A 102 18.69 -1.92 5.96
C ILE A 102 19.18 -0.57 6.49
N VAL A 103 19.61 0.29 5.59
CA VAL A 103 19.96 1.68 5.90
C VAL A 103 18.67 2.48 6.12
N GLY A 104 18.51 3.05 7.31
CA GLY A 104 17.23 3.60 7.76
C GLY A 104 16.25 2.54 8.27
N GLY A 105 16.71 1.32 8.58
CA GLY A 105 15.88 0.20 9.04
C GLY A 105 15.10 0.42 10.35
N LYS A 106 15.47 1.41 11.16
CA LYS A 106 14.71 1.82 12.36
C LYS A 106 13.50 2.72 12.03
N GLY A 107 13.40 3.21 10.78
CA GLY A 107 12.24 3.96 10.29
C GLY A 107 11.02 3.08 10.06
N LYS A 108 9.84 3.67 9.86
CA LYS A 108 8.57 2.92 9.78
C LYS A 108 8.56 1.88 8.65
N LEU A 109 8.90 2.30 7.42
CA LEU A 109 8.92 1.40 6.25
C LEU A 109 10.12 0.44 6.29
N GLY A 110 11.30 0.92 6.66
CA GLY A 110 12.50 0.08 6.84
C GLY A 110 12.27 -1.01 7.88
N GLY A 111 11.61 -0.69 8.99
CA GLY A 111 11.27 -1.64 10.06
C GLY A 111 10.20 -2.65 9.64
N LEU A 112 9.27 -2.24 8.76
CA LEU A 112 8.32 -3.16 8.13
C LEU A 112 9.07 -4.22 7.30
N PHE A 113 9.97 -3.81 6.41
CA PHE A 113 10.77 -4.74 5.60
C PHE A 113 11.72 -5.59 6.47
N ALA A 114 12.36 -5.01 7.48
CA ALA A 114 13.19 -5.75 8.43
C ALA A 114 12.41 -6.89 9.09
N ARG A 115 11.17 -6.63 9.52
CA ARG A 115 10.29 -7.63 10.12
C ARG A 115 9.95 -8.75 9.14
N PHE A 116 9.55 -8.43 7.90
CA PHE A 116 9.18 -9.43 6.90
C PHE A 116 10.37 -10.29 6.44
N LEU A 117 11.55 -9.69 6.29
CA LEU A 117 12.79 -10.42 6.00
C LEU A 117 13.19 -11.33 7.17
N THR A 118 13.10 -10.84 8.41
CA THR A 118 13.35 -11.66 9.61
C THR A 118 12.38 -12.84 9.73
N LEU A 119 11.08 -12.60 9.48
CA LEU A 119 10.07 -13.65 9.42
C LEU A 119 10.32 -14.68 8.30
N SER A 120 11.10 -14.30 7.29
CA SER A 120 11.52 -15.18 6.18
C SER A 120 12.83 -15.92 6.47
N GLY A 121 13.39 -15.80 7.68
CA GLY A 121 14.60 -16.51 8.11
C GLY A 121 15.92 -15.79 7.84
N TYR A 122 15.91 -14.57 7.28
CA TYR A 122 17.13 -13.81 7.03
C TYR A 122 17.61 -13.10 8.30
N ARG A 123 18.95 -13.03 8.49
CA ARG A 123 19.56 -12.14 9.48
C ARG A 123 19.51 -10.71 8.95
N VAL A 124 18.81 -9.83 9.66
CA VAL A 124 18.69 -8.41 9.31
C VAL A 124 19.41 -7.54 10.33
N GLU A 125 20.27 -6.65 9.86
CA GLU A 125 20.87 -5.57 10.64
C GLU A 125 20.41 -4.21 10.12
N THR A 126 20.50 -3.18 10.96
CA THR A 126 20.06 -1.83 10.60
C THR A 126 21.19 -0.84 10.75
N LEU A 127 21.36 0.04 9.76
CA LEU A 127 22.28 1.17 9.83
C LEU A 127 21.47 2.47 9.93
N GLY A 128 21.49 3.10 11.10
CA GLY A 128 20.84 4.39 11.34
C GLY A 128 21.77 5.59 11.08
N SER A 129 21.21 6.80 11.19
CA SER A 129 21.96 8.06 10.97
C SER A 129 23.12 8.29 11.95
N GLN A 130 23.08 7.66 13.12
CA GLN A 130 24.13 7.74 14.14
C GLN A 130 25.10 6.56 14.10
N ASP A 131 24.84 5.56 13.24
CA ASP A 131 25.57 4.29 13.24
C ASP A 131 26.74 4.28 12.22
N TRP A 132 26.98 5.41 11.52
CA TRP A 132 27.95 5.48 10.42
C TRP A 132 29.41 5.31 10.83
N GLU A 133 29.77 5.62 12.09
CA GLU A 133 31.12 5.31 12.61
C GLU A 133 31.39 3.80 12.65
N GLN A 134 30.33 2.99 12.72
CA GLN A 134 30.38 1.54 12.74
C GLN A 134 29.97 0.93 11.39
N ALA A 135 29.82 1.74 10.34
CA ALA A 135 29.32 1.30 9.03
C ALA A 135 30.15 0.16 8.45
N GLU A 136 31.48 0.23 8.56
CA GLU A 136 32.39 -0.83 8.08
C GLU A 136 32.07 -2.18 8.73
N HIS A 137 31.89 -2.20 10.05
CA HIS A 137 31.52 -3.40 10.78
C HIS A 137 30.10 -3.87 10.45
N ILE A 138 29.13 -2.96 10.38
CA ILE A 138 27.73 -3.29 10.06
C ILE A 138 27.60 -3.83 8.63
N LEU A 139 28.35 -3.29 7.67
CA LEU A 139 28.28 -3.68 6.25
C LEU A 139 29.23 -4.85 5.90
N SER A 140 30.13 -5.23 6.81
CA SER A 140 30.99 -6.42 6.65
C SER A 140 30.15 -7.68 6.42
N ASP A 141 30.60 -8.52 5.49
CA ASP A 141 29.96 -9.79 5.10
C ASP A 141 28.45 -9.66 4.79
N CYS A 142 28.04 -8.50 4.27
CA CYS A 142 26.66 -8.26 3.83
C CYS A 142 26.43 -8.83 2.43
N ASP A 143 25.25 -9.39 2.18
CA ASP A 143 24.83 -9.88 0.85
C ASP A 143 23.86 -8.91 0.16
N LEU A 144 23.06 -8.16 0.92
CA LEU A 144 22.06 -7.23 0.41
C LEU A 144 21.99 -5.97 1.28
N VAL A 145 22.18 -4.81 0.66
CA VAL A 145 21.95 -3.51 1.28
C VAL A 145 20.66 -2.90 0.73
N ILE A 146 19.73 -2.54 1.62
CA ILE A 146 18.48 -1.85 1.26
C ILE A 146 18.51 -0.43 1.82
N VAL A 147 18.40 0.57 0.94
CA VAL A 147 18.32 1.99 1.30
C VAL A 147 16.86 2.40 1.52
N CYS A 148 16.53 2.79 2.75
CA CYS A 148 15.20 3.24 3.16
C CYS A 148 15.29 4.47 4.07
N VAL A 149 15.78 5.58 3.51
CA VAL A 149 15.96 6.87 4.18
C VAL A 149 15.05 7.93 3.54
N PRO A 150 14.89 9.14 4.13
CA PRO A 150 14.17 10.23 3.47
C PRO A 150 14.71 10.54 2.07
N ILE A 151 13.84 10.98 1.16
CA ILE A 151 14.16 11.20 -0.27
C ILE A 151 15.37 12.13 -0.41
N VAL A 152 15.36 13.27 0.28
CA VAL A 152 16.47 14.24 0.31
C VAL A 152 17.81 13.71 0.79
N LYS A 153 17.83 12.57 1.49
CA LYS A 153 19.04 11.92 1.99
C LYS A 153 19.46 10.70 1.18
N THR A 154 18.64 10.28 0.21
CA THR A 154 18.82 9.03 -0.51
C THR A 154 20.10 9.05 -1.35
N LEU A 155 20.30 10.06 -2.19
CA LEU A 155 21.48 10.15 -3.06
C LEU A 155 22.78 10.28 -2.25
N GLU A 156 22.79 11.13 -1.22
CA GLU A 156 23.93 11.29 -0.29
C GLU A 156 24.25 9.96 0.43
N THR A 157 23.22 9.22 0.83
CA THR A 157 23.36 7.93 1.51
C THR A 157 23.91 6.86 0.57
N ILE A 158 23.41 6.78 -0.67
CA ILE A 158 23.90 5.85 -1.69
C ILE A 158 25.38 6.12 -1.98
N GLU A 159 25.75 7.40 -2.17
CA GLU A 159 27.16 7.79 -2.35
C GLU A 159 28.03 7.35 -1.18
N ARG A 160 27.57 7.60 0.06
CA ARG A 160 28.33 7.27 1.27
C ARG A 160 28.52 5.75 1.47
N LEU A 161 27.70 4.92 0.83
CA LEU A 161 27.85 3.46 0.87
C LEU A 161 28.99 2.95 -0.03
N GLN A 162 29.39 3.73 -1.06
CA GLN A 162 30.35 3.30 -2.09
C GLN A 162 31.61 2.60 -1.54
N PRO A 163 32.29 3.09 -0.48
CA PRO A 163 33.52 2.46 0.01
C PRO A 163 33.33 1.05 0.61
N PHE A 164 32.10 0.68 0.95
CA PHE A 164 31.77 -0.58 1.62
C PHE A 164 31.17 -1.63 0.66
N LEU A 165 30.81 -1.22 -0.56
CA LEU A 165 30.16 -2.11 -1.52
C LEU A 165 31.18 -3.04 -2.18
N THR A 166 30.83 -4.31 -2.26
CA THR A 166 31.61 -5.33 -2.99
C THR A 166 30.77 -5.87 -4.15
N GLU A 167 31.41 -6.32 -5.24
CA GLU A 167 30.73 -6.72 -6.49
C GLU A 167 29.60 -7.76 -6.30
N ASN A 168 29.68 -8.60 -5.26
CA ASN A 168 28.68 -9.63 -4.98
C ASN A 168 27.47 -9.13 -4.18
N MET A 169 27.56 -7.96 -3.54
CA MET A 169 26.46 -7.37 -2.78
C MET A 169 25.34 -6.95 -3.72
N ILE A 170 24.10 -7.19 -3.34
CA ILE A 170 22.93 -6.59 -4.00
C ILE A 170 22.71 -5.21 -3.36
N LEU A 171 22.53 -4.18 -4.17
CA LEU A 171 22.11 -2.85 -3.72
C LEU A 171 20.67 -2.59 -4.16
N ALA A 172 19.80 -2.26 -3.20
CA ALA A 172 18.41 -1.94 -3.46
C ALA A 172 17.96 -0.69 -2.70
N ASP A 173 16.86 -0.07 -3.14
CA ASP A 173 16.20 1.02 -2.43
C ASP A 173 14.69 0.79 -2.29
N LEU A 174 14.07 1.52 -1.35
CA LEU A 174 12.61 1.55 -1.13
C LEU A 174 12.02 2.96 -1.35
N THR A 175 12.73 3.84 -2.06
CA THR A 175 12.38 5.27 -2.19
C THR A 175 11.11 5.44 -3.03
N SER A 176 10.38 6.55 -2.83
CA SER A 176 9.17 6.84 -3.62
C SER A 176 9.45 7.38 -5.03
N VAL A 177 10.68 7.80 -5.31
CA VAL A 177 11.17 8.25 -6.63
C VAL A 177 12.24 7.28 -7.12
N LYS A 178 12.34 6.98 -8.41
CA LYS A 178 13.11 5.84 -8.90
C LYS A 178 14.23 6.18 -9.87
N ALA A 179 14.05 7.13 -10.77
CA ALA A 179 15.05 7.43 -11.81
C ALA A 179 16.40 7.82 -11.19
N GLN A 180 16.42 8.88 -10.37
CA GLN A 180 17.67 9.37 -9.77
C GLN A 180 18.30 8.36 -8.78
N PRO A 181 17.55 7.73 -7.84
CA PRO A 181 18.15 6.73 -6.96
C PRO A 181 18.70 5.52 -7.71
N LEU A 182 18.00 5.03 -8.74
CA LEU A 182 18.46 3.89 -9.52
C LEU A 182 19.73 4.22 -10.30
N GLU A 183 19.77 5.37 -10.98
CA GLU A 183 20.98 5.87 -11.66
C GLU A 183 22.15 6.00 -10.69
N LYS A 184 21.91 6.57 -9.50
CA LYS A 184 22.97 6.73 -8.49
C LYS A 184 23.46 5.40 -7.93
N MET A 185 22.57 4.43 -7.70
CA MET A 185 22.98 3.07 -7.29
C MET A 185 23.82 2.39 -8.38
N LEU A 186 23.46 2.55 -9.66
CA LEU A 186 24.22 2.00 -10.79
C LEU A 186 25.59 2.65 -10.99
N GLU A 187 25.72 3.93 -10.63
CA GLU A 187 26.96 4.70 -10.66
C GLU A 187 27.95 4.23 -9.58
N VAL A 188 27.50 4.09 -8.34
CA VAL A 188 28.39 3.80 -7.19
C VAL A 188 28.68 2.31 -7.02
N HIS A 189 27.86 1.44 -7.62
CA HIS A 189 27.96 -0.01 -7.45
C HIS A 189 28.13 -0.71 -8.79
N SER A 190 29.11 -1.62 -8.88
CA SER A 190 29.33 -2.46 -10.08
C SER A 190 28.49 -3.73 -10.09
N GLY A 191 28.02 -4.19 -8.92
CA GLY A 191 27.26 -5.43 -8.75
C GLY A 191 25.76 -5.32 -9.08
N PRO A 192 24.95 -6.26 -8.54
CA PRO A 192 23.50 -6.29 -8.77
C PRO A 192 22.76 -5.09 -8.15
N VAL A 193 21.84 -4.50 -8.92
CA VAL A 193 21.07 -3.31 -8.52
C VAL A 193 19.59 -3.45 -8.87
N VAL A 194 18.70 -3.13 -7.92
CA VAL A 194 17.24 -3.09 -8.13
C VAL A 194 16.59 -1.94 -7.38
N GLY A 195 15.72 -1.18 -8.05
CA GLY A 195 14.89 -0.18 -7.39
C GLY A 195 13.52 -0.72 -7.04
N LEU A 196 13.05 -0.51 -5.81
CA LEU A 196 11.71 -0.91 -5.38
C LEU A 196 10.93 0.29 -4.84
N HIS A 197 9.62 0.33 -5.09
CA HIS A 197 8.72 1.29 -4.46
C HIS A 197 7.48 0.57 -3.92
N PRO A 198 7.42 0.35 -2.60
CA PRO A 198 6.20 -0.13 -1.95
C PRO A 198 5.09 0.93 -2.06
N MET A 199 4.02 0.64 -2.80
CA MET A 199 2.92 1.59 -3.07
C MET A 199 1.95 1.73 -1.88
N PHE A 200 2.47 1.58 -0.67
CA PHE A 200 1.70 1.52 0.57
C PHE A 200 2.51 2.04 1.76
N GLY A 201 1.79 2.54 2.77
CA GLY A 201 2.38 2.99 4.02
C GLY A 201 2.75 1.83 4.97
N PRO A 202 3.46 2.13 6.07
CA PRO A 202 3.97 1.13 6.99
C PRO A 202 2.89 0.44 7.85
N ASP A 203 1.66 0.94 7.84
CA ASP A 203 0.56 0.51 8.73
C ASP A 203 -0.21 -0.72 8.21
N ILE A 204 0.31 -1.40 7.19
CA ILE A 204 -0.33 -2.60 6.64
C ILE A 204 -0.26 -3.78 7.63
N ALA A 205 -1.38 -4.51 7.76
CA ALA A 205 -1.44 -5.72 8.56
C ALA A 205 -0.81 -6.94 7.82
N SER A 206 -0.81 -6.92 6.49
CA SER A 206 -0.24 -7.96 5.62
C SER A 206 0.13 -7.36 4.25
N MET A 207 1.13 -7.96 3.58
CA MET A 207 1.54 -7.63 2.22
C MET A 207 0.54 -8.13 1.15
N ALA A 208 -0.46 -8.95 1.55
CA ALA A 208 -1.48 -9.45 0.64
C ALA A 208 -2.17 -8.30 -0.12
N LYS A 209 -2.19 -8.41 -1.47
CA LYS A 209 -2.81 -7.45 -2.40
C LYS A 209 -2.10 -6.10 -2.49
N GLN A 210 -1.01 -5.90 -1.75
CA GLN A 210 -0.20 -4.69 -1.86
C GLN A 210 0.62 -4.71 -3.14
N VAL A 211 0.90 -3.53 -3.71
CA VAL A 211 1.71 -3.41 -4.93
C VAL A 211 3.10 -2.91 -4.57
N VAL A 212 4.13 -3.52 -5.15
CA VAL A 212 5.51 -3.03 -5.13
C VAL A 212 5.94 -2.82 -6.58
N ALA A 213 6.24 -1.59 -6.96
CA ALA A 213 6.84 -1.31 -8.26
C ALA A 213 8.31 -1.78 -8.24
N CYS A 214 8.76 -2.40 -9.33
CA CYS A 214 10.10 -2.95 -9.49
C CYS A 214 10.76 -2.37 -10.74
N CYS A 215 11.84 -1.62 -10.53
CA CYS A 215 12.64 -1.01 -11.58
C CYS A 215 13.99 -1.74 -11.63
N HIS A 216 14.19 -2.55 -12.68
CA HIS A 216 15.41 -3.32 -12.84
C HIS A 216 16.61 -2.41 -13.13
N GLY A 217 17.70 -2.58 -12.37
CA GLY A 217 18.98 -1.95 -12.65
C GLY A 217 19.91 -2.90 -13.42
N ARG A 218 20.68 -3.71 -12.69
CA ARG A 218 21.71 -4.60 -13.26
C ARG A 218 21.69 -5.99 -12.62
N PHE A 219 21.93 -7.04 -13.40
CA PHE A 219 22.03 -8.44 -12.95
C PHE A 219 20.78 -8.95 -12.21
N SER A 220 19.61 -8.89 -12.87
CA SER A 220 18.33 -9.29 -12.26
C SER A 220 18.28 -10.74 -11.81
N GLU A 221 19.03 -11.62 -12.46
CA GLU A 221 19.16 -13.02 -12.07
C GLU A 221 19.74 -13.21 -10.65
N LYS A 222 20.47 -12.21 -10.12
CA LYS A 222 21.08 -12.26 -8.78
C LYS A 222 20.11 -11.86 -7.66
N TYR A 223 19.06 -11.12 -7.96
CA TYR A 223 18.07 -10.66 -6.97
C TYR A 223 16.64 -11.13 -7.25
N GLU A 224 16.41 -11.98 -8.26
CA GLU A 224 15.09 -12.56 -8.51
C GLU A 224 14.50 -13.24 -7.27
N TRP A 225 15.34 -13.85 -6.43
CA TRP A 225 14.91 -14.43 -5.16
C TRP A 225 14.24 -13.44 -4.21
N LEU A 226 14.65 -12.16 -4.23
CA LEU A 226 14.07 -11.09 -3.42
C LEU A 226 12.69 -10.71 -3.94
N ILE A 227 12.53 -10.65 -5.27
CA ILE A 227 11.24 -10.42 -5.93
C ILE A 227 10.27 -11.56 -5.60
N GLU A 228 10.72 -12.81 -5.71
CA GLU A 228 9.95 -13.99 -5.30
C GLU A 228 9.62 -13.99 -3.81
N GLN A 229 10.55 -13.53 -2.95
CA GLN A 229 10.30 -13.40 -1.52
C GLN A 229 9.14 -12.43 -1.23
N ILE A 230 9.12 -11.29 -1.91
CA ILE A 230 8.07 -10.27 -1.79
C ILE A 230 6.73 -10.82 -2.30
N LYS A 231 6.73 -11.61 -3.39
CA LYS A 231 5.53 -12.32 -3.87
C LYS A 231 5.03 -13.35 -2.86
N ILE A 232 5.91 -14.10 -2.19
CA ILE A 232 5.52 -15.05 -1.14
C ILE A 232 4.77 -14.35 0.00
N TRP A 233 5.21 -13.13 0.37
CA TRP A 233 4.49 -12.33 1.38
C TRP A 233 3.07 -11.94 0.94
N GLY A 234 2.76 -12.04 -0.35
CA GLY A 234 1.44 -11.80 -0.94
C GLY A 234 1.34 -10.49 -1.74
N ALA A 235 2.45 -9.77 -1.92
CA ALA A 235 2.47 -8.55 -2.72
C ALA A 235 2.46 -8.88 -4.22
N LYS A 236 1.86 -7.99 -5.02
CA LYS A 236 1.98 -7.98 -6.47
C LYS A 236 3.19 -7.14 -6.86
N ILE A 237 4.03 -7.70 -7.72
CA ILE A 237 5.14 -6.98 -8.35
C ILE A 237 4.64 -6.38 -9.65
N GLU A 238 4.85 -5.08 -9.83
CA GLU A 238 4.62 -4.38 -11.09
C GLU A 238 5.97 -3.93 -11.65
N VAL A 239 6.42 -4.55 -12.75
CA VAL A 239 7.70 -4.21 -13.38
C VAL A 239 7.50 -2.99 -14.28
N ILE A 240 8.32 -1.97 -14.10
CA ILE A 240 8.23 -0.70 -14.82
C ILE A 240 9.60 -0.04 -14.93
N ASP A 241 9.85 0.69 -16.02
CA ASP A 241 11.03 1.53 -16.15
C ASP A 241 11.05 2.64 -15.09
N ALA A 242 12.24 3.07 -14.65
CA ALA A 242 12.36 4.06 -13.58
C ALA A 242 11.87 5.45 -13.99
N HIS A 243 12.06 5.86 -15.25
CA HIS A 243 11.56 7.14 -15.77
C HIS A 243 10.05 7.08 -16.01
N GLU A 244 9.54 5.97 -16.54
CA GLU A 244 8.09 5.73 -16.69
C GLU A 244 7.37 5.71 -15.33
N HIS A 245 7.99 5.10 -14.32
CA HIS A 245 7.50 5.12 -12.95
C HIS A 245 7.38 6.56 -12.43
N ASP A 246 8.44 7.35 -12.53
CA ASP A 246 8.44 8.71 -12.00
C ASP A 246 7.46 9.62 -12.76
N HIS A 247 7.31 9.42 -14.07
CA HIS A 247 6.26 10.06 -14.86
C HIS A 247 4.85 9.70 -14.36
N ALA A 248 4.58 8.42 -14.10
CA ALA A 248 3.30 8.00 -13.53
C ALA A 248 3.05 8.61 -12.12
N MET A 249 4.10 8.75 -11.31
CA MET A 249 4.01 9.36 -9.97
C MET A 249 3.71 10.86 -10.02
N THR A 250 4.01 11.55 -11.13
CA THR A 250 3.55 12.93 -11.37
C THR A 250 2.04 13.04 -11.17
N TYR A 251 1.27 12.08 -11.70
CA TYR A 251 -0.20 12.08 -11.62
C TYR A 251 -0.73 11.36 -10.38
N ILE A 252 -0.14 10.23 -10.01
CA ILE A 252 -0.61 9.38 -8.89
C ILE A 252 -0.32 10.04 -7.54
N GLN A 253 0.85 10.67 -7.38
CA GLN A 253 1.31 11.23 -6.11
C GLN A 253 1.35 12.76 -6.14
N ALA A 254 2.19 13.37 -6.99
CA ALA A 254 2.46 14.81 -6.90
C ALA A 254 1.20 15.65 -7.11
N LEU A 255 0.49 15.43 -8.23
CA LEU A 255 -0.77 16.11 -8.53
C LEU A 255 -1.83 15.87 -7.45
N ARG A 256 -2.02 14.61 -7.04
CA ARG A 256 -3.03 14.21 -6.06
C ARG A 256 -2.76 14.81 -4.68
N HIS A 257 -1.52 14.73 -4.20
CA HIS A 257 -1.13 15.25 -2.89
C HIS A 257 -1.18 16.77 -2.86
N PHE A 258 -0.68 17.45 -3.89
CA PHE A 258 -0.76 18.91 -3.99
C PHE A 258 -2.21 19.41 -4.01
N SER A 259 -3.08 18.77 -4.80
CA SER A 259 -4.51 19.08 -4.84
C SER A 259 -5.18 18.91 -3.46
N THR A 260 -4.90 17.79 -2.78
CA THR A 260 -5.44 17.50 -1.44
C THR A 260 -4.92 18.48 -0.38
N PHE A 261 -3.61 18.80 -0.42
CA PHE A 261 -3.00 19.81 0.44
C PHE A 261 -3.65 21.17 0.24
N THR A 262 -3.80 21.60 -1.02
CA THR A 262 -4.40 22.89 -1.37
C THR A 262 -5.84 22.98 -0.90
N PHE A 263 -6.62 21.91 -1.06
CA PHE A 263 -7.99 21.85 -0.58
C PHE A 263 -8.08 21.96 0.96
N GLY A 264 -7.23 21.21 1.68
CA GLY A 264 -7.15 21.30 3.13
C GLY A 264 -6.71 22.68 3.63
N LEU A 265 -5.72 23.30 2.97
CA LEU A 265 -5.26 24.65 3.25
C LEU A 265 -6.34 25.70 2.97
N HIS A 266 -7.12 25.53 1.91
CA HIS A 266 -8.24 26.41 1.61
C HIS A 266 -9.33 26.28 2.70
N LEU A 267 -9.70 25.04 3.06
CA LEU A 267 -10.72 24.76 4.07
C LEU A 267 -10.34 25.31 5.45
N SER A 268 -9.07 25.21 5.85
CA SER A 268 -8.59 25.72 7.14
C SER A 268 -8.63 27.25 7.26
N ARG A 269 -8.76 27.96 6.15
CA ARG A 269 -8.88 29.42 6.08
C ARG A 269 -10.33 29.91 5.98
N GLN A 270 -11.31 29.00 5.89
CA GLN A 270 -12.72 29.37 5.85
C GLN A 270 -13.28 29.59 7.26
N SER A 271 -14.29 30.45 7.38
CA SER A 271 -15.00 30.73 8.64
C SER A 271 -16.01 29.62 8.99
N VAL A 272 -15.58 28.35 8.96
CA VAL A 272 -16.42 27.16 9.20
C VAL A 272 -15.89 26.33 10.37
N LYS A 273 -16.78 25.67 11.09
CA LYS A 273 -16.41 24.70 12.14
C LYS A 273 -16.45 23.29 11.58
N LEU A 274 -15.30 22.61 11.55
CA LEU A 274 -15.21 21.24 11.01
C LEU A 274 -16.20 20.27 11.69
N SER A 275 -16.42 20.39 13.00
CA SER A 275 -17.39 19.57 13.74
C SER A 275 -18.82 19.74 13.22
N GLN A 276 -19.21 20.96 12.83
CA GLN A 276 -20.52 21.23 12.26
C GLN A 276 -20.66 20.64 10.85
N LEU A 277 -19.61 20.75 10.02
CA LEU A 277 -19.59 20.11 8.70
C LEU A 277 -19.79 18.60 8.84
N LEU A 278 -19.02 17.95 9.72
CA LEU A 278 -19.10 16.51 9.97
C LEU A 278 -20.46 16.06 10.53
N ALA A 279 -21.13 16.90 11.33
CA ALA A 279 -22.45 16.60 11.86
C ALA A 279 -23.53 16.57 10.77
N LEU A 280 -23.34 17.34 9.69
CA LEU A 280 -24.24 17.41 8.54
C LEU A 280 -23.83 16.49 7.38
N SER A 281 -22.64 15.88 7.44
CA SER A 281 -22.12 15.00 6.40
C SER A 281 -22.78 13.61 6.42
N SER A 282 -23.28 13.16 5.27
CA SER A 282 -23.52 11.75 5.00
C SER A 282 -22.19 10.97 4.98
N PRO A 283 -22.19 9.62 4.99
CA PRO A 283 -20.96 8.82 4.98
C PRO A 283 -19.97 9.20 3.87
N ILE A 284 -20.44 9.53 2.67
CA ILE A 284 -19.57 9.91 1.55
C ILE A 284 -18.89 11.26 1.78
N TYR A 285 -19.63 12.29 2.18
CA TYR A 285 -19.03 13.59 2.47
C TYR A 285 -18.09 13.55 3.68
N ARG A 286 -18.38 12.70 4.67
CA ARG A 286 -17.46 12.46 5.78
C ARG A 286 -16.18 11.79 5.29
N LEU A 287 -16.29 10.81 4.39
CA LEU A 287 -15.13 10.14 3.78
C LEU A 287 -14.27 11.13 2.98
N GLU A 288 -14.87 12.02 2.19
CA GLU A 288 -14.15 13.07 1.48
C GLU A 288 -13.32 13.94 2.43
N LEU A 289 -13.93 14.43 3.51
CA LEU A 289 -13.21 15.19 4.56
C LEU A 289 -12.13 14.36 5.24
N ALA A 290 -12.36 13.06 5.47
CA ALA A 290 -11.36 12.17 6.04
C ALA A 290 -10.17 11.96 5.10
N MET A 291 -10.40 11.85 3.79
CA MET A 291 -9.35 11.72 2.77
C MET A 291 -8.46 12.95 2.68
N ILE A 292 -9.02 14.14 2.92
CA ILE A 292 -8.24 15.39 3.05
C ILE A 292 -7.49 15.40 4.39
N GLY A 293 -8.19 15.20 5.51
CA GLY A 293 -7.64 15.34 6.85
C GLY A 293 -6.50 14.36 7.14
N ARG A 294 -6.59 13.12 6.65
CA ARG A 294 -5.56 12.09 6.88
C ARG A 294 -4.20 12.43 6.26
N LEU A 295 -4.15 13.32 5.27
CA LEU A 295 -2.90 13.81 4.69
C LEU A 295 -2.07 14.52 5.75
N PHE A 296 -2.70 15.40 6.55
CA PHE A 296 -2.04 16.24 7.55
C PHE A 296 -1.66 15.50 8.85
N ALA A 297 -2.06 14.23 8.98
CA ALA A 297 -1.64 13.35 10.08
C ALA A 297 -0.32 12.60 9.77
N GLN A 298 0.23 12.78 8.57
CA GLN A 298 1.45 12.15 8.10
C GLN A 298 2.61 13.18 8.09
N ASP A 299 3.79 12.77 7.59
CA ASP A 299 4.98 13.62 7.56
C ASP A 299 4.90 14.64 6.42
N GLY A 300 4.88 15.93 6.75
CA GLY A 300 4.88 17.01 5.77
C GLY A 300 6.16 17.10 4.94
N GLY A 301 7.31 16.68 5.49
CA GLY A 301 8.59 16.66 4.77
C GLY A 301 8.56 15.69 3.59
N LEU A 302 8.00 14.48 3.80
CA LEU A 302 7.83 13.49 2.74
C LEU A 302 7.01 14.03 1.55
N TYR A 303 5.89 14.71 1.81
CA TYR A 303 5.08 15.26 0.74
C TYR A 303 5.74 16.45 0.04
N ALA A 304 6.48 17.28 0.77
CA ALA A 304 7.26 18.36 0.18
C ALA A 304 8.26 17.79 -0.83
N ASP A 305 9.05 16.78 -0.41
CA ASP A 305 10.05 16.13 -1.24
C ASP A 305 9.43 15.49 -2.50
N ILE A 306 8.33 14.74 -2.36
CA ILE A 306 7.62 14.13 -3.49
C ILE A 306 7.11 15.19 -4.48
N ILE A 307 6.49 16.27 -3.99
CA ILE A 307 5.90 17.30 -4.86
C ILE A 307 7.01 18.09 -5.56
N SER A 308 8.12 18.40 -4.89
CA SER A 308 9.22 19.19 -5.46
C SER A 308 10.27 18.39 -6.23
N ASP A 309 10.09 17.08 -6.37
CA ASP A 309 11.09 16.15 -6.94
C ASP A 309 11.61 16.56 -8.32
N LYS A 310 10.72 16.88 -9.27
CA LYS A 310 11.09 17.22 -10.65
C LYS A 310 10.27 18.36 -11.27
N PRO A 311 10.80 19.10 -12.27
CA PRO A 311 10.09 20.19 -12.92
C PRO A 311 8.74 19.80 -13.54
N GLU A 312 8.61 18.56 -13.98
CA GLU A 312 7.35 18.01 -14.50
C GLU A 312 6.23 18.06 -13.45
N ASN A 313 6.55 17.82 -12.17
CA ASN A 313 5.58 17.93 -11.08
C ASN A 313 5.08 19.37 -10.93
N LEU A 314 5.95 20.36 -11.10
CA LEU A 314 5.56 21.77 -11.08
C LEU A 314 4.65 22.11 -12.28
N ALA A 315 5.01 21.64 -13.47
CA ALA A 315 4.22 21.86 -14.68
C ALA A 315 2.79 21.30 -14.55
N VAL A 316 2.62 20.09 -13.98
CA VAL A 316 1.28 19.50 -13.83
C VAL A 316 0.42 20.25 -12.81
N ILE A 317 1.00 20.78 -11.72
CA ILE A 317 0.24 21.55 -10.73
C ILE A 317 -0.12 22.95 -11.25
N GLU A 318 0.72 23.54 -12.10
CA GLU A 318 0.40 24.77 -12.83
C GLU A 318 -0.76 24.55 -13.81
N SER A 319 -0.72 23.46 -14.59
CA SER A 319 -1.82 23.08 -15.48
C SER A 319 -3.12 22.77 -14.72
N LEU A 320 -3.05 22.18 -13.51
CA LEU A 320 -4.22 22.02 -12.64
C LEU A 320 -4.83 23.36 -12.24
N LYS A 321 -4.01 24.36 -11.89
CA LYS A 321 -4.48 25.71 -11.57
C LYS A 321 -5.17 26.37 -12.77
N GLU A 322 -4.64 26.19 -13.97
CA GLU A 322 -5.28 26.66 -15.20
C GLU A 322 -6.63 25.98 -15.40
N THR A 323 -6.71 24.67 -15.19
CA THR A 323 -7.97 23.89 -15.23
C THR A 323 -8.99 24.39 -14.22
N PHE A 324 -8.59 24.73 -12.99
CA PHE A 324 -9.48 25.38 -12.02
C PHE A 324 -9.99 26.72 -12.52
N THR A 325 -9.11 27.52 -13.13
CA THR A 325 -9.44 28.86 -13.62
C THR A 325 -10.48 28.79 -14.74
N SER A 326 -10.26 27.93 -15.73
CA SER A 326 -11.20 27.74 -16.85
C SER A 326 -12.52 27.11 -16.39
N SER A 327 -12.48 26.16 -15.44
CA SER A 327 -13.70 25.54 -14.90
C SER A 327 -14.60 26.54 -14.15
N LEU A 328 -14.03 27.59 -13.54
CA LEU A 328 -14.80 28.64 -12.89
C LEU A 328 -15.60 29.49 -13.90
N ASP A 329 -15.14 29.58 -15.15
CA ASP A 329 -15.79 30.41 -16.17
C ASP A 329 -17.19 29.88 -16.53
N PHE A 330 -17.42 28.56 -16.46
CA PHE A 330 -18.77 27.99 -16.59
C PHE A 330 -19.76 28.63 -15.60
N PHE A 331 -19.34 28.82 -14.34
CA PHE A 331 -20.22 29.36 -13.31
C PHE A 331 -20.29 30.89 -13.34
N LYS A 332 -19.18 31.58 -13.64
CA LYS A 332 -19.19 33.04 -13.81
C LYS A 332 -20.10 33.48 -14.96
N ASN A 333 -20.12 32.70 -16.03
CA ASN A 333 -20.92 32.99 -17.23
C ASN A 333 -22.32 32.34 -17.19
N ASN A 334 -22.67 31.63 -16.11
CA ASN A 334 -23.90 30.83 -16.01
C ASN A 334 -24.08 29.81 -17.16
N ASP A 335 -22.98 29.31 -17.71
CA ASP A 335 -22.94 28.34 -18.80
C ASP A 335 -23.12 26.90 -18.28
N LYS A 336 -24.37 26.56 -17.97
CA LYS A 336 -24.76 25.21 -17.56
C LYS A 336 -24.51 24.17 -18.64
N ALA A 337 -24.73 24.53 -19.91
CA ALA A 337 -24.60 23.60 -21.02
C ALA A 337 -23.14 23.21 -21.24
N GLY A 338 -22.22 24.18 -21.22
CA GLY A 338 -20.78 23.95 -21.29
C GLY A 338 -20.27 23.09 -20.15
N PHE A 339 -20.73 23.33 -18.91
CA PHE A 339 -20.38 22.48 -17.78
C PHE A 339 -20.83 21.02 -17.98
N ILE A 340 -22.07 20.80 -18.43
CA ILE A 340 -22.59 19.44 -18.67
C ILE A 340 -21.77 18.74 -19.75
N GLN A 341 -21.44 19.44 -20.85
CA GLN A 341 -20.61 18.85 -21.90
C GLN A 341 -19.23 18.45 -21.38
N ALA A 342 -18.55 19.33 -20.65
CA ALA A 342 -17.25 19.02 -20.05
C ALA A 342 -17.33 17.87 -19.04
N PHE A 343 -18.43 17.76 -18.28
CA PHE A 343 -18.68 16.65 -17.37
C PHE A 343 -18.79 15.32 -18.13
N GLU A 344 -19.54 15.28 -19.23
CA GLU A 344 -19.69 14.09 -20.07
C GLU A 344 -18.39 13.71 -20.79
N ASP A 345 -17.60 14.68 -21.23
CA ASP A 345 -16.29 14.44 -21.85
C ASP A 345 -15.33 13.77 -20.84
N VAL A 346 -15.33 14.23 -19.59
CA VAL A 346 -14.56 13.60 -18.50
C VAL A 346 -15.10 12.20 -18.18
N HIS A 347 -16.41 12.02 -18.12
CA HIS A 347 -17.03 10.71 -17.92
C HIS A 347 -16.62 9.73 -19.03
N HIS A 348 -16.61 10.17 -20.29
CA HIS A 348 -16.16 9.36 -21.42
C HIS A 348 -14.67 8.96 -21.32
N TRP A 349 -13.81 9.88 -20.87
CA TRP A 349 -12.40 9.58 -20.64
C TRP A 349 -12.18 8.53 -19.53
N PHE A 350 -12.92 8.62 -18.43
CA PHE A 350 -12.90 7.57 -17.40
C PHE A 350 -13.52 6.26 -17.89
N GLY A 351 -14.49 6.31 -18.81
CA GLY A 351 -15.17 5.15 -19.37
C GLY A 351 -15.80 4.27 -18.30
N ASP A 352 -15.65 2.95 -18.45
CA ASP A 352 -16.23 1.95 -17.52
C ASP A 352 -15.69 2.08 -16.08
N TYR A 353 -14.53 2.72 -15.88
CA TYR A 353 -14.01 2.95 -14.53
C TYR A 353 -14.90 3.88 -13.70
N SER A 354 -15.67 4.78 -14.33
CA SER A 354 -16.63 5.64 -13.60
C SER A 354 -17.64 4.79 -12.81
N GLU A 355 -18.26 3.83 -13.48
CA GLU A 355 -19.26 2.95 -12.88
C GLU A 355 -18.64 1.94 -11.92
N GLN A 356 -17.44 1.45 -12.25
CA GLN A 356 -16.68 0.59 -11.35
C GLN A 356 -16.35 1.29 -10.03
N PHE A 357 -15.80 2.51 -10.07
CA PHE A 357 -15.46 3.28 -8.87
C PHE A 357 -16.70 3.68 -8.06
N LEU A 358 -17.83 3.94 -8.72
CA LEU A 358 -19.10 4.18 -8.05
C LEU A 358 -19.57 2.94 -7.27
N LYS A 359 -19.44 1.75 -7.87
CA LYS A 359 -19.78 0.49 -7.18
C LYS A 359 -18.83 0.19 -6.02
N GLU A 360 -17.52 0.35 -6.24
CA GLU A 360 -16.50 0.11 -5.22
C GLU A 360 -16.65 1.06 -4.02
N SER A 361 -16.88 2.35 -4.28
CA SER A 361 -17.08 3.33 -3.22
C SER A 361 -18.34 3.06 -2.40
N ARG A 362 -19.45 2.60 -2.99
CA ARG A 362 -20.67 2.21 -2.23
C ARG A 362 -20.38 1.12 -1.19
N ILE A 363 -19.60 0.11 -1.56
CA ILE A 363 -19.22 -0.98 -0.65
C ILE A 363 -18.35 -0.44 0.49
N LEU A 364 -17.37 0.41 0.17
CA LEU A 364 -16.51 1.04 1.17
C LEU A 364 -17.31 1.91 2.15
N LEU A 365 -18.30 2.66 1.65
CA LEU A 365 -19.14 3.53 2.46
C LEU A 365 -20.06 2.75 3.39
N GLN A 366 -20.60 1.62 2.93
CA GLN A 366 -21.42 0.74 3.76
C GLN A 366 -20.59 0.23 4.95
N GLN A 367 -19.39 -0.28 4.69
CA GLN A 367 -18.46 -0.71 5.75
C GLN A 367 -18.04 0.43 6.67
N ALA A 368 -17.81 1.64 6.14
CA ALA A 368 -17.46 2.80 6.95
C ALA A 368 -18.63 3.24 7.86
N ASN A 369 -19.87 3.12 7.38
CA ASN A 369 -21.08 3.45 8.14
C ASN A 369 -21.34 2.46 9.27
N ASP A 370 -21.12 1.16 9.04
CA ASP A 370 -21.30 0.11 10.05
C ASP A 370 -20.35 0.27 11.25
N ASN A 371 -19.16 0.88 11.03
CA ASN A 371 -18.18 1.15 12.08
C ASN A 371 -18.45 2.45 12.87
N ARG A 372 -19.54 3.17 12.57
CA ARG A 372 -19.90 4.39 13.28
C ARG A 372 -20.43 4.04 14.67
N LYS A 373 -19.73 4.50 15.71
CA LYS A 373 -20.17 4.41 17.10
C LYS A 373 -21.24 5.43 17.44
#